data_AF-G4W9D0-F1
#
_entry.id   AF-G4W9D0-F1
#
_cell.length_a   1.000
_cell.length_b   1.000
_cell.length_c   1.000
_cell.angle_alpha   90.00
_cell.angle_beta   90.00
_cell.angle_gamma   90.00
#
_symmetry.space_group_name_H-M   'P 1'
#
loop_
_entity.id
_entity.type
_entity.pdbx_description
1 polymer ?
#
loop_
_entity_poly.entity_id
_entity_poly.type
_entity_poly.pdbx_seq_one_letter_code
_entity_poly.pdbx_strand_id
1 'polypeptide(L)'
;MGRGKIEIKRIENSSNRQVTYSKRRNGIIKKAKEITVLCDAKVSLVIFASSGKMVEYCSPSVTVTDILDKYHGQAGKKLWDAKHENLSNEVDRVKKDNDSMQVELRHLKGEDITSLTHKELMALEEALENGLASNRDKQSKFVGMLIENGRALEEEHKRLTYELHKQEMKIEENVRELENGYHQRLGNYNNQIPFAFRVQPIQPNLQERM
;
A
#
# COMPACT_ATOMS: atom_id res chain seq x y z
N MET A 1 45.06 40.99 -22.10
CA MET A 1 45.61 39.88 -22.89
C MET A 1 44.55 39.40 -23.88
N GLY A 2 44.81 39.49 -25.19
CA GLY A 2 43.84 39.18 -26.24
C GLY A 2 43.61 37.66 -26.43
N ARG A 3 42.60 37.31 -27.24
CA ARG A 3 42.34 35.93 -27.65
C ARG A 3 43.34 35.53 -28.74
N GLY A 4 44.25 34.59 -28.43
CA GLY A 4 45.13 33.96 -29.43
C GLY A 4 44.43 32.81 -30.17
N LYS A 5 44.88 32.53 -31.39
CA LYS A 5 44.47 31.33 -32.15
C LYS A 5 44.98 30.08 -31.43
N ILE A 6 44.14 29.05 -31.32
CA ILE A 6 44.49 27.74 -30.75
C ILE A 6 44.22 26.63 -31.75
N GLU A 7 45.00 25.55 -31.70
CA GLU A 7 44.77 24.34 -32.50
C GLU A 7 43.56 23.54 -31.97
N ILE A 8 42.85 22.84 -32.87
CA ILE A 8 41.75 21.94 -32.49
C ILE A 8 42.34 20.57 -32.12
N LYS A 9 42.85 20.49 -30.89
CA LYS A 9 43.33 19.27 -30.24
C LYS A 9 42.93 19.25 -28.76
N ARG A 10 43.10 18.11 -28.09
CA ARG A 10 42.86 18.02 -26.65
C ARG A 10 43.78 18.99 -25.91
N ILE A 11 43.21 19.80 -25.00
CA ILE A 11 44.00 20.69 -24.14
C ILE A 11 44.54 19.85 -22.99
N GLU A 12 45.86 19.68 -22.88
CA GLU A 12 46.48 18.80 -21.87
C GLU A 12 46.38 19.37 -20.45
N ASN A 13 46.61 20.67 -20.28
CA ASN A 13 46.49 21.34 -18.99
C ASN A 13 45.02 21.31 -18.50
N SER A 14 44.78 20.69 -17.34
CA SER A 14 43.45 20.47 -16.77
C SER A 14 42.70 21.76 -16.45
N SER A 15 43.35 22.74 -15.83
CA SER A 15 42.75 24.04 -15.49
C SER A 15 42.32 24.81 -16.74
N ASN A 16 43.21 24.88 -17.74
CA ASN A 16 42.88 25.53 -19.02
C ASN A 16 41.76 24.80 -19.75
N ARG A 17 41.77 23.46 -19.72
CA ARG A 17 40.70 22.63 -20.30
C ARG A 17 39.36 22.90 -19.63
N GLN A 18 39.31 22.99 -18.30
CA GLN A 18 38.08 23.26 -17.55
C GLN A 18 37.52 24.66 -17.83
N VAL A 19 38.36 25.69 -17.83
CA VAL A 19 37.95 27.06 -18.17
C VAL A 19 37.45 27.13 -19.62
N THR A 20 38.15 26.47 -20.54
CA THR A 20 37.76 26.42 -21.95
C THR A 20 36.44 25.67 -22.15
N TYR A 21 36.25 24.53 -21.47
CA TYR A 21 35.01 23.78 -21.47
C TYR A 21 33.84 24.66 -21.05
N SER A 22 33.92 25.33 -19.89
CA SER A 22 32.85 26.20 -19.39
C SER A 22 32.50 27.32 -20.39
N LYS A 23 33.52 27.97 -20.97
CA LYS A 23 33.30 29.04 -21.97
C LYS A 23 32.70 28.52 -23.27
N ARG A 24 33.21 27.41 -23.82
CA ARG A 24 32.71 26.82 -25.07
C ARG A 24 31.32 26.21 -24.92
N ARG A 25 31.07 25.50 -23.82
CA ARG A 25 29.76 24.94 -23.46
C ARG A 25 28.69 26.03 -23.39
N ASN A 26 28.97 27.13 -22.69
CA ASN A 26 28.04 28.25 -22.62
C ASN A 26 27.86 28.92 -24.00
N GLY A 27 28.93 29.03 -24.78
CA GLY A 27 28.90 29.57 -26.14
C GLY A 27 28.02 28.75 -27.10
N ILE A 28 28.17 27.43 -27.12
CA ILE A 28 27.36 26.54 -27.98
C ILE A 28 25.90 26.52 -27.54
N ILE A 29 25.61 26.51 -26.23
CA ILE A 29 24.23 26.62 -25.72
C ILE A 29 23.61 27.94 -26.16
N LYS A 30 24.36 29.06 -26.09
CA LYS A 30 23.86 30.35 -26.58
C LYS A 30 23.54 30.30 -28.07
N LYS A 31 24.38 29.66 -28.88
CA LYS A 31 24.12 29.49 -30.32
C LYS A 31 22.92 28.60 -30.61
N ALA A 32 22.74 27.51 -29.86
CA ALA A 32 21.56 26.66 -29.96
C ALA A 32 20.26 27.43 -29.63
N LYS A 33 20.30 28.30 -28.60
CA LYS A 33 19.20 29.21 -28.27
C LYS A 33 18.92 30.22 -29.39
N GLU A 34 19.97 30.83 -29.95
CA GLU A 34 19.83 31.76 -31.08
C GLU A 34 19.14 31.08 -32.27
N ILE A 35 19.55 29.86 -32.65
CA ILE A 35 18.91 29.10 -33.74
C ILE A 35 17.43 28.78 -33.42
N THR A 36 17.16 28.35 -32.18
CA THR A 36 15.81 28.03 -31.74
C THR A 36 14.87 29.23 -31.92
N VAL A 37 15.31 30.42 -31.52
CA VAL A 37 14.49 31.65 -31.58
C VAL A 37 14.43 32.24 -32.98
N LEU A 38 15.57 32.34 -33.68
CA LEU A 38 15.66 33.03 -34.97
C LEU A 38 15.01 32.25 -36.12
N CYS A 39 15.00 30.92 -36.03
CA CYS A 39 14.56 30.05 -37.10
C CYS A 39 13.35 29.18 -36.74
N ASP A 40 12.77 29.37 -35.55
CA ASP A 40 11.71 28.49 -34.99
C ASP A 40 12.08 27.00 -35.06
N ALA A 41 13.37 26.70 -34.84
CA ALA A 41 13.91 25.36 -34.98
C ALA A 41 13.91 24.63 -33.64
N LYS A 42 13.56 23.34 -33.67
CA LYS A 42 13.67 22.44 -32.51
C LYS A 42 15.10 21.92 -32.40
N VAL A 43 15.81 22.35 -31.36
CA VAL A 43 17.21 22.02 -31.09
C VAL A 43 17.36 21.38 -29.70
N SER A 44 18.08 20.26 -29.64
CA SER A 44 18.56 19.65 -28.40
C SER A 44 20.06 19.42 -28.45
N LEU A 45 20.73 19.57 -27.32
CA LEU A 45 22.17 19.39 -27.15
C LEU A 45 22.44 18.67 -25.83
N VAL A 46 23.16 17.55 -25.89
CA VAL A 46 23.61 16.79 -24.70
C VAL A 46 25.13 16.74 -24.71
N ILE A 47 25.75 17.13 -23.59
CA ILE A 47 27.21 17.17 -23.43
C ILE A 47 27.60 16.38 -22.19
N PHE A 48 28.43 15.37 -22.36
CA PHE A 48 29.09 14.65 -21.27
C PHE A 48 30.50 15.17 -21.08
N ALA A 49 30.78 15.75 -19.92
CA ALA A 49 32.13 16.17 -19.57
C ALA A 49 32.99 14.95 -19.23
N SER A 50 34.32 15.08 -19.34
CA SER A 50 35.26 14.04 -18.88
C SER A 50 35.19 13.77 -17.37
N SER A 51 34.51 14.64 -16.61
CA SER A 51 34.21 14.44 -15.19
C SER A 51 32.97 13.58 -14.93
N GLY A 52 32.29 13.10 -15.98
CA GLY A 52 31.02 12.38 -15.89
C GLY A 52 29.79 13.29 -15.74
N LYS A 53 29.98 14.60 -15.56
CA LYS A 53 28.86 15.55 -15.45
C LYS A 53 28.18 15.74 -16.81
N MET A 54 26.88 15.48 -16.84
CA MET A 54 26.01 15.76 -17.97
C MET A 54 25.51 17.22 -17.91
N VAL A 55 25.52 17.89 -19.05
CA VAL A 55 24.83 19.18 -19.24
C VAL A 55 24.01 19.07 -20.50
N GLU A 56 22.75 19.47 -20.41
CA GLU A 56 21.83 19.47 -21.54
C GLU A 56 21.21 20.84 -21.79
N TYR A 57 20.80 21.05 -23.02
CA TYR A 57 19.94 22.14 -23.45
C TYR A 57 18.88 21.57 -24.38
N CYS A 58 17.62 21.92 -24.15
CA CYS A 58 16.51 21.58 -25.03
C CYS A 58 15.69 22.84 -25.32
N SER A 59 15.03 22.87 -26.48
CA SER A 59 14.13 23.96 -26.85
C SER A 59 12.93 23.99 -25.89
N PRO A 60 12.39 25.16 -25.50
CA PRO A 60 11.34 25.23 -24.47
C PRO A 60 10.05 24.46 -24.78
N SER A 61 9.74 24.24 -26.07
CA SER A 61 8.50 23.61 -26.54
C SER A 61 8.60 22.09 -26.70
N VAL A 62 9.75 21.48 -26.42
CA VAL A 62 9.99 20.05 -26.61
C VAL A 62 10.90 19.49 -25.53
N THR A 63 10.75 18.21 -25.24
CA THR A 63 11.67 17.46 -24.39
C THR A 63 12.77 16.78 -25.22
N VAL A 64 13.84 16.34 -24.56
CA VAL A 64 14.91 15.57 -25.21
C VAL A 64 14.35 14.27 -25.79
N THR A 65 13.42 13.62 -25.06
CA THR A 65 12.72 12.42 -25.52
C THR A 65 11.92 12.68 -26.78
N ASP A 66 11.17 13.78 -26.87
CA ASP A 66 10.40 14.12 -28.08
C ASP A 66 11.29 14.27 -29.32
N ILE A 67 12.49 14.86 -29.16
CA ILE A 67 13.45 15.02 -30.25
C ILE A 67 14.06 13.67 -30.64
N LEU A 68 14.39 12.82 -29.67
CA LEU A 68 14.91 11.48 -29.93
C LEU A 68 13.88 10.58 -30.62
N ASP A 69 12.61 10.67 -30.24
CA ASP A 69 11.53 9.91 -30.87
C ASP A 69 11.29 10.36 -32.31
N LYS A 70 11.33 11.68 -32.57
CA LYS A 70 11.28 12.20 -33.94
C LYS A 70 12.49 11.78 -34.76
N TYR A 71 13.68 11.82 -34.16
CA TYR A 71 14.89 11.35 -34.83
C TYR A 71 14.79 9.85 -35.13
N HIS A 72 14.30 9.03 -34.21
CA HIS A 72 14.06 7.60 -34.41
C HIS A 72 13.15 7.36 -35.63
N GLY A 73 12.01 8.07 -35.70
CA GLY A 73 11.06 7.94 -36.80
C GLY A 73 11.59 8.41 -38.16
N GLN A 74 12.47 9.42 -38.19
CA GLN A 74 12.93 10.04 -39.44
C GLN A 74 14.30 9.54 -39.93
N ALA A 75 15.20 9.16 -39.03
CA ALA A 75 16.58 8.82 -39.37
C ALA A 75 16.73 7.42 -39.98
N GLY A 76 15.64 6.62 -40.02
CA GLY A 76 15.66 5.24 -40.50
C GLY A 76 16.55 4.29 -39.69
N LYS A 77 17.09 4.77 -38.56
CA LYS A 77 17.95 4.03 -37.65
C LYS A 77 17.14 3.75 -36.38
N LYS A 78 16.93 2.47 -36.10
CA LYS A 78 16.30 2.05 -34.84
C LYS A 78 17.22 2.39 -33.67
N LEU A 79 16.90 3.49 -32.97
CA LEU A 79 17.50 3.81 -31.66
C LEU A 79 17.09 2.82 -30.57
N TRP A 80 15.83 2.38 -30.61
CA TRP A 80 15.24 1.46 -29.65
C TRP A 80 15.44 0.02 -30.10
N ASP A 81 15.77 -0.87 -29.17
CA ASP A 81 15.81 -2.31 -29.44
C ASP A 81 14.39 -2.90 -29.43
N ALA A 82 14.25 -4.13 -29.94
CA ALA A 82 12.97 -4.82 -29.97
C ALA A 82 12.35 -4.99 -28.56
N LYS A 83 13.19 -5.03 -27.51
CA LYS A 83 12.74 -5.15 -26.12
C LYS A 83 12.05 -3.88 -25.65
N HIS A 84 12.62 -2.71 -25.96
CA HIS A 84 12.03 -1.41 -25.67
C HIS A 84 10.73 -1.19 -26.45
N GLU A 85 10.68 -1.59 -27.73
CA GLU A 85 9.43 -1.55 -28.52
C GLU A 85 8.33 -2.41 -27.88
N ASN A 86 8.64 -3.66 -27.50
CA ASN A 86 7.69 -4.56 -26.85
C ASN A 86 7.20 -4.02 -25.50
N LEU A 87 8.10 -3.45 -24.70
CA LEU A 87 7.73 -2.87 -23.42
C LEU A 87 6.80 -1.67 -23.58
N SER A 88 7.06 -0.80 -24.57
CA SER A 88 6.17 0.32 -24.87
C SER A 88 4.77 -0.16 -25.25
N ASN A 89 4.69 -1.17 -26.12
CA ASN A 89 3.41 -1.76 -26.52
C ASN A 89 2.65 -2.37 -25.33
N GLU A 90 3.35 -3.03 -24.41
CA GLU A 90 2.72 -3.58 -23.21
C GLU A 90 2.23 -2.49 -22.26
N VAL A 91 2.99 -1.40 -22.11
CA VAL A 91 2.54 -0.23 -21.33
C VAL A 91 1.26 0.36 -21.93
N ASP A 92 1.19 0.52 -23.25
CA ASP A 92 0.02 1.08 -23.91
C ASP A 92 -1.19 0.14 -23.84
N ARG A 93 -0.96 -1.17 -23.92
CA ARG A 93 -1.99 -2.19 -23.68
C ARG A 93 -2.55 -2.10 -22.26
N VAL A 94 -1.68 -2.08 -21.25
CA VAL A 94 -2.09 -2.01 -19.84
C VAL A 94 -2.83 -0.70 -19.55
N LYS A 95 -2.42 0.43 -20.14
CA LYS A 95 -3.16 1.69 -20.03
C LYS A 95 -4.57 1.57 -20.59
N LYS A 96 -4.72 1.00 -21.78
CA LYS A 96 -6.03 0.82 -22.41
C LYS A 96 -6.94 -0.10 -21.60
N ASP A 97 -6.39 -1.19 -21.06
CA ASP A 97 -7.13 -2.12 -20.21
C ASP A 97 -7.56 -1.42 -18.91
N ASN A 98 -6.68 -0.62 -18.30
CA ASN A 98 -6.99 0.18 -17.12
C ASN A 98 -8.08 1.22 -17.38
N ASP A 99 -8.01 1.96 -18.48
CA ASP A 99 -9.04 2.93 -18.85
C ASP A 99 -10.40 2.25 -19.06
N SER A 100 -10.40 1.06 -19.69
CA SER A 100 -11.61 0.26 -19.89
C SER A 100 -12.21 -0.21 -18.55
N MET A 101 -11.39 -0.71 -17.62
CA MET A 101 -11.83 -1.10 -16.28
C MET A 101 -12.37 0.09 -15.48
N GLN A 102 -11.75 1.27 -15.62
CA GLN A 102 -12.26 2.48 -14.96
C GLN A 102 -13.64 2.88 -15.48
N VAL A 103 -13.88 2.76 -16.79
CA VAL A 103 -15.20 2.98 -17.38
C VAL A 103 -16.22 2.00 -16.81
N GLU A 104 -15.88 0.70 -16.78
CA GLU A 104 -16.76 -0.33 -16.23
C GLU A 104 -17.08 -0.09 -14.75
N LEU A 105 -16.10 0.30 -13.93
CA LEU A 105 -16.31 0.67 -12.54
C LEU A 105 -17.25 1.86 -12.36
N ARG A 106 -17.21 2.85 -13.26
CA ARG A 106 -18.16 3.98 -13.22
C ARG A 106 -19.58 3.48 -13.50
N HIS A 107 -19.76 2.64 -14.51
CA HIS A 107 -21.06 2.04 -14.80
C HIS A 107 -21.58 1.21 -13.62
N LEU A 108 -20.74 0.39 -12.99
CA LEU A 108 -21.12 -0.38 -11.80
C LEU A 108 -21.52 0.51 -10.60
N LYS A 109 -20.98 1.73 -10.51
CA LYS A 109 -21.36 2.71 -9.49
C LYS A 109 -22.66 3.45 -9.79
N GLY A 110 -23.28 3.22 -10.94
CA GLY A 110 -24.46 3.96 -11.39
C GLY A 110 -24.12 5.27 -12.11
N GLU A 111 -22.86 5.50 -12.48
CA GLU A 111 -22.43 6.67 -13.25
C GLU A 111 -22.48 6.37 -14.76
N ASP A 112 -22.76 7.39 -15.58
CA ASP A 112 -22.76 7.32 -17.06
C ASP A 112 -23.62 6.20 -17.69
N ILE A 113 -24.67 5.76 -17.00
CA ILE A 113 -25.56 4.67 -17.44
C ILE A 113 -26.26 4.98 -18.76
N THR A 114 -26.50 6.26 -19.05
CA THR A 114 -27.13 6.72 -20.29
C THR A 114 -26.29 6.43 -21.54
N SER A 115 -24.99 6.17 -21.37
CA SER A 115 -24.11 5.79 -22.48
C SER A 115 -24.26 4.32 -22.90
N LEU A 116 -24.85 3.48 -22.04
CA LEU A 116 -24.96 2.04 -22.25
C LEU A 116 -26.16 1.69 -23.15
N THR A 117 -25.96 0.66 -23.97
CA THR A 117 -27.05 0.03 -24.71
C THR A 117 -27.89 -0.86 -23.79
N HIS A 118 -29.12 -1.18 -24.22
CA HIS A 118 -29.99 -2.07 -23.46
C HIS A 118 -29.36 -3.45 -23.17
N LYS A 119 -28.55 -3.99 -24.09
CA LYS A 119 -27.84 -5.26 -23.88
C LYS A 119 -26.77 -5.16 -22.79
N GLU A 120 -26.03 -4.07 -22.77
CA GLU A 120 -25.01 -3.83 -21.75
C GLU A 120 -25.65 -3.56 -20.39
N LEU A 121 -26.80 -2.89 -20.35
CA LEU A 121 -27.56 -2.67 -19.12
C LEU A 121 -28.08 -3.99 -18.53
N MET A 122 -28.59 -4.92 -19.34
CA MET A 122 -28.99 -6.26 -18.87
C MET A 122 -27.80 -7.03 -18.29
N ALA A 123 -26.64 -6.99 -18.96
CA ALA A 123 -25.44 -7.64 -18.44
C ALA A 123 -24.96 -7.02 -17.11
N LEU A 124 -25.09 -5.70 -16.97
CA LEU A 124 -24.77 -4.99 -15.74
C LEU A 124 -25.73 -5.39 -14.59
N GLU A 125 -27.02 -5.48 -14.87
CA GLU A 125 -28.04 -5.94 -13.93
C GLU A 125 -27.76 -7.37 -13.46
N GLU A 126 -27.52 -8.29 -14.39
CA GLU A 126 -27.16 -9.69 -14.09
C GLU A 126 -25.89 -9.77 -13.22
N ALA A 127 -24.86 -8.97 -13.52
CA ALA A 127 -23.64 -8.92 -12.72
C ALA A 127 -23.89 -8.43 -11.28
N LEU A 128 -24.75 -7.42 -11.11
CA LEU A 128 -25.14 -6.89 -9.79
C LEU A 128 -25.98 -7.90 -9.00
N GLU A 129 -26.94 -8.56 -9.64
CA GLU A 129 -27.76 -9.60 -9.01
C GLU A 129 -26.91 -10.77 -8.53
N ASN A 130 -25.99 -11.25 -9.37
CA ASN A 130 -25.04 -12.30 -9.01
C ASN A 130 -24.12 -11.87 -7.85
N GLY A 131 -23.64 -10.62 -7.86
CA GLY A 131 -22.85 -10.04 -6.77
C GLY A 131 -23.61 -9.97 -5.45
N LEU A 132 -24.89 -9.56 -5.50
CA LEU A 132 -25.78 -9.51 -4.33
C LEU A 132 -26.07 -10.90 -3.78
N ALA A 133 -26.36 -11.88 -4.64
CA ALA A 133 -26.57 -13.27 -4.26
C ALA A 133 -25.33 -13.84 -3.54
N SER A 134 -24.14 -13.64 -4.12
CA SER A 134 -22.86 -14.07 -3.50
C SER A 134 -22.63 -13.43 -2.13
N ASN A 135 -22.95 -12.15 -1.96
CA ASN A 135 -22.84 -11.47 -0.66
C ASN A 135 -23.84 -12.01 0.37
N ARG A 136 -25.09 -12.28 -0.04
CA ARG A 136 -26.10 -12.91 0.83
C ARG A 136 -25.68 -14.30 1.28
N ASP A 137 -25.12 -15.11 0.39
CA ASP A 137 -24.61 -16.45 0.72
C ASP A 137 -23.46 -16.38 1.74
N LYS A 138 -22.52 -15.45 1.55
CA LYS A 138 -21.43 -15.23 2.51
C LYS A 138 -21.96 -14.79 3.87
N GLN A 139 -22.91 -13.86 3.90
CA GLN A 139 -23.54 -13.39 5.13
C GLN A 139 -24.29 -14.52 5.84
N SER A 140 -25.05 -15.33 5.10
CA SER A 140 -25.77 -16.49 5.65
C SER A 140 -24.81 -17.50 6.28
N LYS A 141 -23.72 -17.85 5.59
CA LYS A 141 -22.68 -18.74 6.12
C LYS A 141 -22.06 -18.20 7.41
N PHE A 142 -21.76 -16.90 7.44
CA PHE A 142 -21.19 -16.25 8.63
C PHE A 142 -22.17 -16.28 9.82
N VAL A 143 -23.44 -15.96 9.58
CA VAL A 143 -24.48 -16.03 10.62
C VAL A 143 -24.65 -17.47 11.13
N GLY A 144 -24.65 -18.46 10.23
CA GLY A 144 -24.70 -19.88 10.61
C GLY A 144 -23.55 -20.26 11.55
N MET A 145 -22.33 -19.87 11.21
CA MET A 145 -21.14 -20.10 12.04
C MET A 145 -21.26 -19.44 13.42
N LEU A 146 -21.78 -18.21 13.50
CA LEU A 146 -22.00 -17.54 14.79
C LEU A 146 -23.02 -18.27 15.66
N ILE A 147 -24.10 -18.79 15.07
CA ILE A 147 -25.12 -19.56 15.80
C ILE A 147 -24.53 -20.87 16.34
N GLU A 148 -23.77 -21.60 15.53
CA GLU A 148 -23.11 -22.84 15.96
C GLU A 148 -22.11 -22.60 17.09
N ASN A 149 -21.27 -21.57 16.97
CA ASN A 149 -20.34 -21.17 18.03
C ASN A 149 -21.07 -20.78 19.32
N GLY A 150 -22.19 -20.06 19.21
CA GLY A 150 -23.02 -19.70 20.35
C GLY A 150 -23.57 -20.92 21.09
N ARG A 151 -24.09 -21.91 20.36
CA ARG A 151 -24.57 -23.18 20.94
C ARG A 151 -23.46 -23.94 21.65
N ALA A 152 -22.28 -24.07 21.01
CA ALA A 152 -21.14 -24.74 21.62
C ALA A 152 -20.70 -24.04 22.93
N LEU A 153 -20.71 -22.71 22.95
CA LEU A 153 -20.38 -21.93 24.14
C LEU A 153 -21.42 -22.10 25.26
N GLU A 154 -22.71 -22.15 24.93
CA GLU A 154 -23.78 -22.44 25.90
C GLU A 154 -23.65 -23.85 26.51
N GLU A 155 -23.30 -24.85 25.70
CA GLU A 155 -23.09 -26.22 26.17
C GLU A 155 -21.90 -26.30 27.14
N GLU A 156 -20.78 -25.68 26.81
CA GLU A 156 -19.63 -25.56 27.70
C GLU A 156 -19.97 -24.79 28.99
N HIS A 157 -20.73 -23.69 28.89
CA HIS A 157 -21.18 -22.94 30.06
C HIS A 157 -22.05 -23.79 31.00
N LYS A 158 -22.99 -24.57 30.45
CA LYS A 158 -23.83 -25.50 31.24
C LYS A 158 -22.96 -26.56 31.93
N ARG A 159 -21.98 -27.12 31.21
CA ARG A 159 -21.05 -28.12 31.75
C ARG A 159 -20.23 -27.55 32.91
N LEU A 160 -19.63 -26.39 32.73
CA LEU A 160 -18.82 -25.73 33.75
C LEU A 160 -19.65 -25.37 34.99
N THR A 161 -20.89 -24.91 34.80
CA THR A 161 -21.81 -24.61 35.90
C THR A 161 -22.14 -25.88 36.70
N TYR A 162 -22.37 -27.01 36.02
CA TYR A 162 -22.60 -28.29 36.68
C TYR A 162 -21.36 -28.76 37.47
N GLU A 163 -20.17 -28.63 36.89
CA GLU A 163 -18.92 -28.98 37.58
C GLU A 163 -18.67 -28.09 38.81
N LEU A 164 -18.95 -26.78 38.71
CA LEU A 164 -18.85 -25.84 39.82
C LEU A 164 -19.79 -26.24 40.95
N HIS A 165 -21.07 -26.49 40.64
CA HIS A 165 -22.05 -26.92 41.63
C HIS A 165 -21.66 -28.24 42.32
N LYS A 166 -21.11 -29.19 41.56
CA LYS A 166 -20.58 -30.45 42.11
C LYS A 166 -19.40 -30.21 43.06
N GLN A 167 -18.53 -29.24 42.78
CA GLN A 167 -17.44 -28.87 43.68
C GLN A 167 -17.94 -28.18 44.94
N GLU A 168 -18.93 -27.28 44.83
CA GLU A 168 -19.57 -26.63 45.98
C GLU A 168 -20.16 -27.66 46.94
N MET A 169 -20.93 -28.64 46.45
CA MET A 169 -21.48 -29.70 47.30
C MET A 169 -20.38 -30.52 48.00
N LYS A 170 -19.28 -30.82 47.31
CA LYS A 170 -18.13 -31.52 47.93
C LYS A 170 -17.45 -30.67 49.00
N ILE A 171 -17.35 -29.36 48.79
CA ILE A 171 -16.79 -28.45 49.79
C ILE A 171 -17.73 -28.39 51.00
N GLU A 172 -19.04 -28.26 50.79
CA GLU A 172 -20.03 -28.28 51.88
C GLU A 172 -20.01 -29.60 52.66
N GLU A 173 -19.89 -30.74 51.99
CA GLU A 173 -19.75 -32.06 52.61
C GLU A 173 -18.45 -32.15 53.44
N ASN A 174 -17.32 -31.74 52.87
CA ASN A 174 -16.04 -31.68 53.58
C ASN A 174 -16.08 -30.73 54.80
N VAL A 175 -16.78 -29.59 54.69
CA VAL A 175 -16.96 -28.64 55.80
C VAL A 175 -17.81 -29.27 56.91
N ARG A 176 -18.90 -29.98 56.58
CA ARG A 176 -19.72 -30.71 57.56
C ARG A 176 -18.94 -31.85 58.22
N GLU A 177 -18.09 -32.56 57.48
CA GLU A 177 -17.20 -33.59 58.04
C GLU A 177 -16.14 -32.99 58.98
N LEU A 178 -15.58 -31.83 58.64
CA LEU A 178 -14.68 -31.06 59.52
C LEU A 178 -15.41 -30.64 60.81
N GLU A 179 -16.62 -30.07 60.72
CA GLU A 179 -17.44 -29.70 61.89
C GLU A 179 -17.73 -30.90 62.79
N ASN A 180 -18.07 -32.06 62.21
CA ASN A 180 -18.27 -33.31 62.95
C ASN A 180 -16.97 -33.84 63.58
N GLY A 181 -15.82 -33.68 62.92
CA GLY A 181 -14.50 -34.01 63.44
C GLY A 181 -14.03 -33.08 64.59
N TYR A 182 -14.44 -31.80 64.58
CA TYR A 182 -14.23 -30.88 65.69
C TYR A 182 -15.11 -31.23 66.90
N HIS A 183 -16.33 -31.73 66.69
CA HIS A 183 -17.20 -32.20 67.78
C HIS A 183 -16.70 -33.50 68.44
N GLN A 184 -15.95 -34.35 67.74
CA GLN A 184 -15.37 -35.55 68.34
C GLN A 184 -14.09 -35.30 69.16
N ARG A 185 -13.39 -34.17 68.95
CA ARG A 185 -12.17 -33.83 69.71
C ARG A 185 -12.37 -32.89 70.90
N LEU A 186 -13.52 -32.25 71.04
CA LEU A 186 -13.81 -31.31 72.15
C LEU A 186 -14.52 -31.99 73.33
N GLY A 187 -14.05 -33.17 73.70
CA GLY A 187 -14.42 -33.81 74.97
C GLY A 187 -13.71 -33.22 76.19
N ASN A 188 -12.78 -32.27 76.04
CA ASN A 188 -12.07 -31.67 77.19
C ASN A 188 -11.45 -30.29 76.87
N TYR A 189 -11.75 -29.32 77.74
CA TYR A 189 -11.16 -27.98 77.97
C TYR A 189 -11.58 -26.76 77.12
N ASN A 190 -12.51 -26.00 77.71
CA ASN A 190 -12.48 -24.57 78.08
C ASN A 190 -11.88 -23.48 77.13
N ASN A 191 -12.74 -22.52 76.78
CA ASN A 191 -12.52 -21.08 76.48
C ASN A 191 -11.27 -20.60 75.72
N GLN A 192 -11.47 -20.14 74.47
CA GLN A 192 -11.34 -18.74 74.05
C GLN A 192 -11.48 -18.63 72.52
N ILE A 193 -12.40 -17.78 72.05
CA ILE A 193 -12.50 -17.35 70.65
C ILE A 193 -11.32 -16.42 70.34
N PRO A 194 -10.61 -16.61 69.21
CA PRO A 194 -10.29 -15.44 68.42
C PRO A 194 -10.13 -15.76 66.92
N PHE A 195 -11.15 -15.58 66.09
CA PHE A 195 -10.92 -15.36 64.65
C PHE A 195 -11.91 -14.34 64.09
N ALA A 196 -11.49 -13.08 64.13
CA ALA A 196 -12.04 -12.04 63.27
C ALA A 196 -11.34 -12.16 61.91
N PHE A 197 -12.05 -12.65 60.88
CA PHE A 197 -11.66 -12.42 59.50
C PHE A 197 -12.31 -11.13 59.02
N ARG A 198 -11.50 -10.08 58.96
CA ARG A 198 -11.79 -8.81 58.30
C ARG A 198 -11.88 -9.08 56.79
N VAL A 199 -13.03 -8.85 56.18
CA VAL A 199 -13.14 -8.75 54.73
C VAL A 199 -12.41 -7.47 54.31
N GLN A 200 -11.27 -7.59 53.64
CA GLN A 200 -10.68 -6.47 52.92
C GLN A 200 -11.40 -6.34 51.57
N PRO A 201 -11.96 -5.17 51.22
CA PRO A 201 -12.44 -4.93 49.88
C PRO A 201 -11.23 -4.76 48.95
N ILE A 202 -11.08 -5.67 47.99
CA ILE A 202 -10.14 -5.49 46.88
C ILE A 202 -10.66 -4.32 46.03
N GLN A 203 -9.81 -3.29 45.92
CA GLN A 203 -10.06 -2.09 45.13
C GLN A 203 -10.18 -2.40 43.63
N PRO A 204 -10.99 -1.64 42.88
CA PRO A 204 -10.94 -1.64 41.42
C PRO A 204 -9.74 -0.79 40.98
N ASN A 205 -8.98 -1.24 39.97
CA ASN A 205 -8.39 -0.39 38.92
C ASN A 205 -7.40 -1.15 38.03
N LEU A 206 -7.80 -1.31 36.76
CA LEU A 206 -6.95 -1.35 35.56
C LEU A 206 -7.90 -1.04 34.38
N GLN A 207 -8.22 0.24 34.18
CA GLN A 207 -7.65 1.08 33.12
C GLN A 207 -7.86 0.52 31.71
N GLU A 208 -8.96 0.98 31.10
CA GLU A 208 -9.09 1.14 29.66
C GLU A 208 -7.88 1.90 29.10
N ARG A 209 -7.26 1.33 28.06
CA ARG A 209 -6.48 2.08 27.08
C ARG A 209 -7.38 2.31 25.87
N MET A 210 -7.88 3.54 25.74
CA MET A 210 -8.03 4.24 24.46
C MET A 210 -7.20 5.51 24.54
#